data_AF-A0A2V5YFW7-F1
#
_entry.id   AF-A0A2V5YFW7-F1
#
_cell.length_a   1.000
_cell.length_b   1.000
_cell.length_c   1.000
_cell.angle_alpha   90.00
_cell.angle_beta   90.00
_cell.angle_gamma   90.00
#
_symmetry.space_group_name_H-M   'P 1'
#
loop_
_entity.id
_entity.type
_entity.pdbx_description
1 polymer ?
#
loop_
_entity_poly.entity_id
_entity_poly.type
_entity_poly.pdbx_seq_one_letter_code
_entity_poly.pdbx_strand_id
1 'polypeptide(L)'
;MSAKVLTKAGAKEAGIELIEDGKGSQAVHDTVVAMRAARRSGSTNTKTKAEVDLSGAKPWRQKGTGRARAGYKSSPIWRGGGVVFGPKPRDYSKKVSKSV
;
A
#
# COMPACT_ATOMS: atom_id res chain seq x y z
N MET A 1 -19.51 25.97 27.27
CA MET A 1 -19.87 24.82 28.13
C MET A 1 -18.60 24.26 28.73
N SER A 2 -18.39 24.43 30.04
CA SER A 2 -17.19 23.94 30.74
C SER A 2 -17.36 22.46 31.08
N ALA A 3 -16.54 21.58 30.49
CA ALA A 3 -16.53 20.17 30.85
C ALA A 3 -15.92 20.00 32.25
N LYS A 4 -16.57 19.20 33.10
CA LYS A 4 -16.04 18.83 34.43
C LYS A 4 -14.94 17.78 34.23
N VAL A 5 -13.68 18.16 34.50
CA VAL A 5 -12.53 17.25 34.42
C VAL A 5 -12.50 16.39 35.67
N LEU A 6 -12.81 15.10 35.54
CA LEU A 6 -12.75 14.14 36.64
C LEU A 6 -11.32 13.61 36.78
N THR A 7 -10.81 13.57 38.00
CA THR A 7 -9.56 12.85 38.35
C THR A 7 -9.82 11.34 38.33
N LYS A 8 -8.77 10.51 38.19
CA LYS A 8 -8.90 9.03 38.11
C LYS A 8 -9.77 8.43 39.23
N ALA A 9 -9.74 9.03 40.43
CA ALA A 9 -10.59 8.64 41.56
C ALA A 9 -12.07 8.96 41.33
N GLY A 10 -12.39 10.16 40.84
CA GLY A 10 -13.77 10.57 40.53
C GLY A 10 -14.39 9.86 39.33
N ALA A 11 -13.58 9.31 38.43
CA ALA A 11 -14.04 8.47 37.32
C ALA A 11 -14.47 7.06 37.79
N LYS A 12 -13.75 6.46 38.77
CA LYS A 12 -14.16 5.20 39.40
C LYS A 12 -15.45 5.34 40.20
N GLU A 13 -15.65 6.45 40.91
CA GLU A 13 -16.90 6.75 41.64
C GLU A 13 -18.11 6.94 40.71
N ALA A 14 -17.88 7.43 39.49
CA ALA A 14 -18.92 7.63 38.47
C ALA A 14 -19.28 6.33 37.71
N GLY A 15 -18.71 5.17 38.06
CA GLY A 15 -18.97 3.90 37.39
C GLY A 15 -18.37 3.79 35.99
N ILE A 16 -17.39 4.64 35.65
CA ILE A 16 -16.68 4.56 34.37
C ILE A 16 -15.54 3.56 34.54
N GLU A 17 -15.66 2.40 33.89
CA GLU A 17 -14.60 1.38 33.89
C GLU A 17 -13.35 1.93 33.21
N LEU A 18 -12.31 2.17 34.01
CA LEU A 18 -10.97 2.49 33.52
C LEU A 18 -10.25 1.19 33.16
N ILE A 19 -9.80 1.11 31.91
CA ILE A 19 -8.92 0.02 31.45
C ILE A 19 -7.56 0.22 32.12
N GLU A 20 -7.31 -0.50 33.21
CA GLU A 20 -6.01 -0.51 33.90
C GLU A 20 -5.11 -1.64 33.34
N ASP A 21 -3.79 -1.46 33.43
CA ASP A 21 -2.73 -2.40 32.99
C ASP A 21 -2.59 -2.68 31.49
N GLY A 22 -3.12 -1.81 30.62
CA GLY A 22 -2.87 -1.90 29.16
C GLY A 22 -3.51 -3.10 28.46
N LYS A 23 -4.45 -3.79 29.12
CA LYS A 23 -5.29 -4.82 28.50
C LYS A 23 -5.99 -4.23 27.27
N GLY A 24 -5.80 -4.86 26.11
CA GLY A 24 -6.41 -4.43 24.84
C GLY A 24 -5.63 -3.36 24.05
N SER A 25 -4.47 -2.90 24.52
CA SER A 25 -3.64 -1.93 23.80
C SER A 25 -3.26 -2.38 22.37
N GLN A 26 -2.94 -3.66 22.19
CA GLN A 26 -2.66 -4.25 20.88
C GLN A 26 -3.89 -4.21 19.95
N ALA A 27 -5.08 -4.53 20.48
CA ALA A 27 -6.33 -4.47 19.72
C ALA A 27 -6.64 -3.05 19.24
N VAL A 28 -6.43 -2.05 20.11
CA VAL A 28 -6.57 -0.63 19.75
C VAL A 28 -5.54 -0.23 18.67
N HIS A 29 -4.29 -0.66 18.79
CA HIS A 29 -3.28 -0.39 17.77
C HIS A 29 -3.67 -0.97 16.40
N ASP A 30 -4.07 -2.24 16.38
CA ASP A 30 -4.36 -2.96 15.14
C ASP A 30 -5.61 -2.41 14.44
N THR A 31 -6.64 -2.04 15.20
CA THR A 31 -7.84 -1.36 14.67
C THR A 31 -7.50 0.01 14.09
N VAL A 32 -6.68 0.81 14.77
CA VAL A 32 -6.23 2.12 14.26
C VAL A 32 -5.39 1.98 13.00
N VAL A 33 -4.49 1.00 12.94
CA VAL A 33 -3.70 0.70 11.73
C VAL A 33 -4.60 0.27 10.57
N ALA A 34 -5.59 -0.59 10.83
CA ALA A 34 -6.55 -1.01 9.81
C ALA A 34 -7.40 0.15 9.30
N MET A 35 -7.90 1.03 10.19
CA MET A 35 -8.63 2.23 9.81
C MET A 35 -7.79 3.16 8.92
N ARG A 36 -6.53 3.38 9.29
CA ARG A 36 -5.60 4.21 8.49
C ARG A 36 -5.30 3.59 7.14
N ALA A 37 -5.12 2.27 7.09
CA ALA A 37 -4.86 1.54 5.85
C ALA A 37 -6.06 1.58 4.89
N ALA A 38 -7.29 1.41 5.41
CA ALA A 38 -8.51 1.48 4.61
C ALA A 38 -8.78 2.87 4.01
N ARG A 39 -8.30 3.94 4.66
CA ARG A 39 -8.39 5.31 4.11
C ARG A 39 -7.41 5.58 2.96
N ARG A 40 -6.41 4.72 2.75
CA ARG A 40 -5.39 4.93 1.72
C ARG A 40 -5.95 4.56 0.34
N SER A 41 -5.95 5.52 -0.58
CA SER A 41 -6.25 5.25 -1.99
C SER A 41 -5.06 4.59 -2.69
N GLY A 42 -5.32 3.48 -3.38
CA GLY A 42 -4.34 2.72 -4.13
C GLY A 42 -4.31 3.03 -5.63
N SER A 43 -4.52 4.27 -6.05
CA SER A 43 -4.67 4.66 -7.47
C SER A 43 -3.36 4.74 -8.28
N THR A 44 -2.23 4.33 -7.71
CA THR A 44 -0.91 4.38 -8.37
C THR A 44 -0.75 3.27 -9.41
N ASN A 45 -0.33 3.61 -10.63
CA ASN A 45 -0.09 2.65 -11.70
C ASN A 45 1.15 3.04 -12.52
N THR A 46 1.92 2.04 -12.96
CA THR A 46 2.98 2.16 -13.97
C THR A 46 2.76 1.22 -15.13
N LYS A 47 3.16 1.64 -16.33
CA LYS A 47 3.07 0.81 -17.54
C LYS A 47 4.19 -0.24 -17.56
N THR A 48 3.80 -1.49 -17.66
CA THR A 48 4.68 -2.63 -17.94
C THR A 48 5.08 -2.61 -19.41
N LYS A 49 6.09 -3.42 -19.77
CA LYS A 49 6.58 -3.55 -21.15
C LYS A 49 5.47 -3.83 -22.19
N ALA A 50 4.40 -4.51 -21.80
CA ALA A 50 3.27 -4.84 -22.68
C ALA A 50 2.24 -3.71 -22.79
N GLU A 51 2.20 -2.79 -21.83
CA GLU A 51 1.26 -1.66 -21.78
C GLU A 51 1.85 -0.37 -22.38
N VAL A 52 3.17 -0.34 -22.65
CA VAL A 52 3.84 0.79 -23.28
C VAL A 52 3.60 0.75 -24.79
N ASP A 53 3.19 1.89 -25.34
CA ASP A 53 2.97 2.09 -26.79
C ASP A 53 4.32 2.22 -27.52
N LEU A 54 4.91 1.07 -27.84
CA LEU A 54 6.14 0.93 -28.59
C LEU A 54 6.00 -0.26 -29.53
N SER A 55 6.78 -0.25 -30.61
CA SER A 55 6.77 -1.34 -31.59
C SER A 55 7.10 -2.69 -30.93
N GLY A 56 6.20 -3.67 -31.13
CA GLY A 56 6.41 -5.07 -30.78
C GLY A 56 7.33 -5.82 -31.74
N ALA A 57 7.75 -5.19 -32.84
CA ALA A 57 8.66 -5.81 -33.80
C ALA A 57 10.09 -5.85 -33.25
N LYS A 58 10.82 -6.90 -33.65
CA LYS A 58 12.22 -7.06 -33.26
C LYS A 58 13.06 -5.91 -33.85
N PRO A 59 13.88 -5.20 -33.05
CA PRO A 59 14.64 -4.05 -33.54
C PRO A 59 15.62 -4.36 -34.68
N TRP A 60 16.22 -5.56 -34.67
CA TRP A 60 17.12 -6.04 -35.73
C TRP A 60 17.17 -7.57 -35.78
N ARG A 61 17.76 -8.12 -36.85
CA ARG A 61 17.94 -9.57 -37.07
C ARG A 61 18.73 -10.21 -35.92
N GLN A 62 18.48 -11.49 -35.65
CA GLN A 62 19.07 -12.20 -34.50
C GLN A 62 20.60 -12.34 -34.55
N LYS A 63 21.20 -12.31 -35.74
CA LYS A 63 22.65 -12.43 -36.02
C LYS A 63 23.01 -11.57 -37.24
N GLY A 64 24.31 -11.37 -37.47
CA GLY A 64 24.84 -10.68 -38.66
C GLY A 64 24.89 -9.15 -38.58
N THR A 65 24.58 -8.55 -37.42
CA THR A 65 24.56 -7.09 -37.24
C THR A 65 25.71 -6.52 -36.41
N GLY A 66 26.54 -7.36 -35.79
CA GLY A 66 27.63 -6.93 -34.88
C GLY A 66 27.15 -6.30 -33.55
N ARG A 67 25.85 -6.13 -33.35
CA ARG A 67 25.24 -5.55 -32.14
C ARG A 67 24.85 -6.64 -31.13
N ALA A 68 24.68 -6.24 -29.86
CA ALA A 68 24.06 -7.09 -28.85
C ALA A 68 22.67 -7.57 -29.30
N ARG A 69 22.17 -8.69 -28.74
CA ARG A 69 20.84 -9.21 -29.10
C ARG A 69 19.75 -8.44 -28.37
N ALA A 70 18.74 -7.98 -29.10
CA ALA A 70 17.55 -7.36 -28.52
C ALA A 70 16.27 -8.09 -28.95
N GLY A 71 15.31 -8.18 -28.02
CA GLY A 71 13.99 -8.74 -28.30
C GLY A 71 13.02 -7.69 -28.81
N TYR A 72 12.81 -6.63 -28.03
CA TYR A 72 11.74 -5.64 -28.22
C TYR A 72 12.23 -4.24 -27.88
N LYS A 73 11.66 -3.20 -28.52
CA LYS A 73 11.96 -1.80 -28.19
C LYS A 73 11.40 -1.38 -26.81
N SER A 74 10.29 -1.97 -26.37
CA SER A 74 9.66 -1.69 -25.06
C SER A 74 10.38 -2.29 -23.85
N SER A 75 11.51 -3.00 -24.05
CA SER A 75 12.25 -3.60 -22.95
C SER A 75 12.73 -2.56 -21.93
N PRO A 76 12.68 -2.85 -20.62
CA PRO A 76 13.09 -1.93 -19.53
C PRO A 76 14.53 -1.41 -19.64
N ILE A 77 15.38 -2.11 -20.39
CA ILE A 77 16.78 -1.72 -20.63
C ILE A 77 16.85 -0.46 -21.52
N TRP A 78 15.85 -0.23 -22.37
CA TRP A 78 15.79 0.93 -23.26
C TRP A 78 15.18 2.14 -22.57
N ARG A 79 15.61 3.34 -23.00
CA ARG A 79 14.95 4.59 -22.62
C ARG A 79 13.51 4.59 -23.14
N GLY A 80 12.57 4.91 -22.26
CA GLY A 80 11.13 4.85 -22.57
C GLY A 80 10.54 3.44 -22.57
N GLY A 81 11.31 2.41 -22.19
CA GLY A 81 10.80 1.06 -21.96
C GLY A 81 9.86 0.97 -20.76
N GLY A 82 9.16 -0.16 -20.64
CA GLY A 82 8.24 -0.40 -19.52
C GLY A 82 8.95 -0.67 -18.19
N VAL A 83 8.26 -0.46 -17.08
CA VAL A 83 8.76 -0.74 -15.72
C VAL A 83 8.41 -2.18 -15.32
N VAL A 84 9.38 -2.94 -14.77
CA VAL A 84 9.19 -4.37 -14.43
C VAL A 84 8.40 -4.56 -13.15
N PHE A 85 8.81 -3.92 -12.05
CA PHE A 85 8.19 -4.06 -10.72
C PHE A 85 7.75 -2.71 -10.18
N GLY A 86 7.00 -1.97 -10.98
CA GLY A 86 6.42 -0.69 -10.57
C GLY A 86 5.13 -0.86 -9.78
N PRO A 87 4.64 0.20 -9.12
CA PRO A 87 3.39 0.16 -8.36
C PRO A 87 2.20 -0.15 -9.29
N LYS A 88 1.32 -1.03 -8.80
CA LYS A 88 0.04 -1.35 -9.43
C LYS A 88 -1.11 -0.99 -8.49
N PRO A 89 -2.31 -0.68 -9.04
CA PRO A 89 -3.46 -0.40 -8.21
C PRO A 89 -3.81 -1.60 -7.33
N ARG A 90 -4.02 -1.34 -6.04
CA ARG A 90 -4.31 -2.40 -5.06
C ARG A 90 -5.11 -1.86 -3.90
N ASP A 91 -5.84 -2.76 -3.25
CA ASP A 91 -6.48 -2.47 -1.97
C ASP A 91 -5.47 -2.56 -0.82
N TYR A 92 -5.61 -1.66 0.14
CA TYR A 92 -4.82 -1.59 1.37
C TYR A 92 -5.63 -1.99 2.61
N SER A 93 -6.92 -2.31 2.44
CA SER A 93 -7.79 -2.71 3.54
C SER A 93 -7.22 -3.91 4.30
N LYS A 94 -7.36 -3.86 5.63
CA LYS A 94 -6.99 -4.95 6.54
C LYS A 94 -8.25 -5.41 7.25
N LYS A 95 -8.54 -6.71 7.18
CA LYS A 95 -9.67 -7.30 7.89
C LYS A 95 -9.32 -7.44 9.37
N VAL A 96 -10.15 -6.87 10.24
CA VAL A 96 -10.08 -7.04 11.70
C VAL A 96 -11.39 -7.71 12.16
N SER A 97 -11.29 -8.67 13.08
CA SER A 97 -12.46 -9.36 13.64
C SER A 97 -13.27 -8.44 14.54
N LYS A 98 -14.59 -8.61 14.55
CA LYS A 98 -15.51 -7.81 15.38
C LYS A 98 -15.39 -8.07 16.89
N SER A 99 -14.78 -9.20 17.26
CA SER A 99 -14.56 -9.61 18.66
C SER A 99 -13.27 -9.08 19.26
N VAL A 100 -12.47 -8.32 18.49
CA VAL A 100 -11.23 -7.67 18.92
C VAL A 100 -11.52 -6.22 19.26
#